data_AF-A0A1S2ZIA7-F1
#
_entry.id   AF-A0A1S2ZIA7-F1
#
_cell.length_a   1.000
_cell.length_b   1.000
_cell.length_c   1.000
_cell.angle_alpha   90.00
_cell.angle_beta   90.00
_cell.angle_gamma   90.00
#
_symmetry.space_group_name_H-M   'P 1'
#
loop_
_entity.id
_entity.type
_entity.pdbx_description
1 polymer ?
#
loop_
_entity_poly.entity_id
_entity_poly.type
_entity_poly.pdbx_seq_one_letter_code
_entity_poly.pdbx_strand_id
1 'polypeptide(L)'
;MCREASREGCRGAYKVVMVPPRPETATALKRLLEALMDKGAIVRSLESLGQRTLPYTMAAHGQRHRQGGYFLVDFYAPTATLKNITDHLSRDTDVIRPTIVKHPLTQEVKECEGIVPTPLEDKLYFPKKKK
;
A
#
# COMPACT_ATOMS: atom_id res chain seq x y z
N MET A 1 -6.18 2.40 -8.98
CA MET A 1 -5.00 2.24 -9.86
C MET A 1 -4.49 3.64 -10.20
N CYS A 2 -3.19 3.94 -10.14
CA CYS A 2 -2.65 5.27 -10.47
C CYS A 2 -3.06 5.70 -11.89
N ARG A 3 -4.20 6.38 -12.00
CA ARG A 3 -4.66 7.05 -13.22
C ARG A 3 -4.14 8.48 -13.17
N GLU A 4 -2.84 8.65 -13.38
CA GLU A 4 -2.31 9.93 -13.83
C GLU A 4 -0.94 9.62 -14.45
N ALA A 5 -0.88 9.72 -15.77
CA ALA A 5 0.37 9.69 -16.52
C ALA A 5 1.04 11.07 -16.40
N SER A 6 1.30 11.53 -15.18
CA SER A 6 2.17 12.69 -14.98
C SER A 6 3.61 12.24 -15.13
N ARG A 7 4.42 13.08 -15.77
CA ARG A 7 5.87 12.86 -16.00
C ARG A 7 6.68 12.79 -14.70
N GLU A 8 6.05 13.09 -13.57
CA GLU A 8 6.61 12.98 -12.23
C GLU A 8 6.33 11.57 -11.68
N GLY A 9 7.39 10.86 -11.29
CA GLY A 9 7.29 9.49 -10.79
C GLY A 9 6.26 9.36 -9.66
N CYS A 10 5.48 8.26 -9.68
CA CYS A 10 4.53 8.00 -8.62
C CYS A 10 5.28 7.70 -7.32
N ARG A 11 5.05 8.52 -6.28
CA ARG A 11 5.47 8.20 -4.93
C ARG A 11 4.58 7.08 -4.39
N GLY A 12 5.16 5.88 -4.27
CA GLY A 12 4.52 4.71 -3.71
C GLY A 12 5.01 4.45 -2.31
N ALA A 13 4.13 3.95 -1.45
CA ALA A 13 4.53 3.27 -0.24
C ALA A 13 4.35 1.77 -0.45
N TYR A 14 5.42 1.01 -0.26
CA TYR A 14 5.36 -0.44 -0.23
C TYR A 14 5.12 -0.89 1.21
N LYS A 15 4.15 -1.78 1.42
CA LYS A 15 4.03 -2.56 2.65
C LYS A 15 4.40 -4.01 2.35
N VAL A 16 5.51 -4.46 2.93
CA VAL A 16 5.94 -5.86 2.87
C VAL A 16 5.60 -6.54 4.18
N VAL A 17 5.10 -7.77 4.08
CA VAL A 17 5.05 -8.70 5.22
C VAL A 17 6.01 -9.84 4.94
N MET A 18 6.97 -10.05 5.84
CA MET A 18 8.04 -11.05 5.73
C MET A 18 8.07 -11.96 6.96
N VAL A 19 8.63 -13.17 6.89
CA VAL A 19 8.83 -14.07 8.07
C VAL A 19 10.28 -14.50 8.31
N PRO A 20 11.34 -13.83 7.83
CA PRO A 20 12.68 -14.33 8.08
C PRO A 20 13.03 -14.23 9.57
N PRO A 21 13.80 -15.18 10.13
CA PRO A 21 14.42 -15.03 11.45
C PRO A 21 15.33 -13.79 11.48
N ARG A 22 15.56 -13.23 12.67
CA ARG A 22 16.24 -11.93 12.89
C ARG A 22 17.53 -11.69 12.07
N PRO A 23 18.49 -12.63 11.94
CA PRO A 23 19.69 -12.39 11.13
C PRO A 23 19.39 -12.42 9.63
N GLU A 24 18.43 -13.23 9.19
CA GLU A 24 18.06 -13.37 7.77
C GLU A 24 17.19 -12.20 7.30
N THR A 25 16.57 -11.46 8.24
CA THR A 25 15.73 -10.30 7.92
C THR A 25 16.52 -9.19 7.24
N ALA A 26 17.73 -8.89 7.72
CA ALA A 26 18.58 -7.86 7.11
C ALA A 26 18.97 -8.23 5.67
N THR A 27 19.28 -9.51 5.43
CA THR A 27 19.64 -10.03 4.11
C THR A 27 18.45 -10.05 3.15
N ALA A 28 17.26 -10.42 3.64
CA ALA A 28 16.02 -10.35 2.86
C ALA A 28 15.67 -8.90 2.49
N LEU A 29 15.76 -7.97 3.45
CA LEU A 29 15.53 -6.55 3.17
C LEU A 29 16.56 -5.97 2.20
N LYS A 30 17.84 -6.36 2.30
CA LYS A 30 18.86 -5.95 1.35
C LYS A 30 18.51 -6.39 -0.08
N ARG A 31 18.15 -7.66 -0.27
CA ARG A 31 17.73 -8.21 -1.58
C ARG A 31 16.48 -7.51 -2.12
N LEU A 32 15.50 -7.21 -1.26
CA LEU A 32 14.32 -6.42 -1.61
C LEU A 32 14.72 -5.05 -2.16
N LEU A 33 15.57 -4.33 -1.43
CA LEU A 33 15.97 -2.98 -1.77
C LEU A 33 16.81 -2.94 -3.04
N GLU A 34 17.75 -3.87 -3.21
CA GLU A 34 18.53 -4.04 -4.44
C GLU A 34 17.59 -4.28 -5.64
N ALA A 35 16.64 -5.20 -5.52
CA ALA A 35 15.67 -5.48 -6.57
C ALA A 35 14.78 -4.26 -6.91
N LEU A 36 14.46 -3.41 -5.93
CA LEU A 36 13.74 -2.15 -6.18
C LEU A 36 14.62 -1.19 -6.99
N MET A 37 15.87 -0.97 -6.57
CA MET A 37 16.80 -0.07 -7.23
C MET A 37 17.13 -0.52 -8.65
N ASP A 38 17.32 -1.82 -8.88
CA ASP A 38 17.58 -2.40 -10.20
C ASP A 38 16.44 -2.18 -11.20
N LYS A 39 15.20 -1.98 -10.71
CA LYS A 39 14.02 -1.68 -11.53
C LYS A 39 13.73 -0.19 -11.65
N GLY A 40 14.68 0.67 -11.25
CA GLY A 40 14.58 2.12 -11.36
C GLY A 40 13.70 2.77 -10.29
N ALA A 41 13.55 2.13 -9.13
CA ALA A 41 12.94 2.76 -7.95
C ALA A 41 13.99 3.50 -7.11
N ILE A 42 13.64 4.69 -6.63
CA ILE A 42 14.47 5.48 -5.70
C ILE A 42 13.89 5.32 -4.31
N VAL A 43 14.61 4.65 -3.41
CA VAL A 43 14.19 4.40 -2.04
C VAL A 43 14.45 5.65 -1.18
N ARG A 44 13.43 6.09 -0.43
CA ARG A 44 13.50 7.27 0.46
C ARG A 44 13.68 6.88 1.92
N SER A 45 12.88 5.93 2.41
CA SER A 45 12.89 5.50 3.81
C SER A 45 12.50 4.04 3.94
N LEU A 46 13.04 3.37 4.96
CA LEU A 46 12.65 2.03 5.39
C LEU A 46 12.29 2.09 6.87
N GLU A 47 11.08 1.63 7.20
CA GLU A 47 10.57 1.58 8.56
C GLU A 47 10.20 0.15 8.95
N SER A 48 10.60 -0.26 10.15
CA SER A 48 10.23 -1.55 10.74
C SER A 48 9.10 -1.35 11.74
N LEU A 49 7.95 -1.98 11.48
CA LEU A 49 6.80 -2.00 12.40
C LEU A 49 6.88 -3.17 13.40
N GLY A 50 7.98 -3.92 13.35
CA GLY A 50 8.26 -5.06 14.20
C GLY A 50 7.59 -6.37 13.76
N GLN A 51 7.95 -7.43 14.47
CA GLN A 51 7.39 -8.76 14.29
C GLN A 51 6.11 -8.89 15.11
N ARG A 52 5.00 -9.21 14.44
CA ARG A 52 3.68 -9.33 15.05
C ARG A 52 3.00 -10.62 14.59
N THR A 53 2.04 -11.08 15.38
CA THR A 53 1.13 -12.14 14.97
C THR A 53 0.26 -11.62 13.82
N LEU A 54 0.10 -12.42 12.77
CA LEU A 54 -0.75 -12.07 11.64
C LEU A 54 -2.22 -12.14 12.07
N PRO A 55 -3.10 -11.26 11.58
CA PRO A 55 -4.53 -11.29 11.92
C PRO A 55 -5.21 -12.62 11.56
N TYR A 56 -4.69 -13.31 10.54
CA TYR A 56 -5.09 -14.65 10.13
C TYR A 56 -3.88 -15.42 9.61
N THR A 57 -4.00 -16.75 9.54
CA THR A 57 -2.94 -17.60 9.00
C THR A 57 -2.82 -17.38 7.50
N MET A 58 -1.65 -16.92 7.04
CA MET A 58 -1.37 -16.71 5.62
C MET A 58 -0.64 -17.92 5.06
N ALA A 59 -1.03 -18.39 3.87
CA ALA A 59 -0.30 -19.42 3.15
C ALA A 59 0.47 -18.76 1.99
N ALA A 60 1.79 -18.89 1.98
CA ALA A 60 2.66 -18.39 0.92
C ALA A 60 3.78 -19.40 0.69
N HIS A 61 4.21 -19.59 -0.57
CA HIS A 61 5.33 -20.46 -0.93
C HIS A 61 5.26 -21.89 -0.33
N GLY A 62 4.06 -22.45 -0.18
CA GLY A 62 3.85 -23.78 0.39
C GLY A 62 3.94 -23.86 1.93
N GLN A 63 4.16 -22.75 2.62
CA GLN A 63 4.20 -22.67 4.08
C GLN A 63 3.02 -21.87 4.64
N ARG A 64 2.59 -22.22 5.86
CA ARG A 64 1.55 -21.49 6.60
C ARG A 64 2.19 -20.66 7.70
N HIS A 65 2.04 -19.35 7.61
CA HIS A 65 2.62 -18.38 8.52
C HIS A 65 1.58 -17.85 9.51
N ARG A 66 1.93 -17.85 10.80
CA ARG A 66 1.11 -17.25 11.88
C ARG A 66 1.70 -15.93 12.40
N GLN A 67 2.99 -15.70 12.19
CA GLN A 67 3.70 -14.50 12.59
C GLN A 67 4.46 -13.95 11.39
N GLY A 68 4.73 -12.65 11.41
CA GLY A 68 5.53 -11.98 10.39
C GLY A 68 6.01 -10.60 10.83
N GLY A 69 7.14 -10.18 10.29
CA GLY A 69 7.66 -8.82 10.33
C GLY A 69 6.94 -7.93 9.33
N TYR A 70 6.52 -6.76 9.77
CA TYR A 70 5.92 -5.73 8.92
C TYR A 70 6.96 -4.66 8.62
N PHE A 71 7.18 -4.40 7.33
CA PHE A 71 8.10 -3.39 6.86
C PHE A 71 7.39 -2.43 5.91
N LEU A 72 7.66 -1.14 6.09
CA LEU A 72 7.24 -0.09 5.17
C LEU A 72 8.47 0.42 4.43
N VAL A 73 8.36 0.54 3.11
CA VAL A 73 9.40 1.12 2.26
C VAL A 73 8.76 2.25 1.47
N ASP A 74 9.22 3.48 1.67
CA ASP A 74 8.82 4.65 0.88
C ASP A 74 9.76 4.78 -0.30
N PHE A 75 9.22 4.87 -1.52
CA PHE A 75 10.01 4.95 -2.74
C PHE A 75 9.29 5.72 -3.85
N TYR A 76 10.07 6.21 -4.80
CA TYR A 76 9.57 6.76 -6.05
C TYR A 76 9.84 5.77 -7.17
N ALA A 77 8.82 5.44 -7.97
CA ALA A 77 8.99 4.62 -9.15
C ALA A 77 8.04 5.03 -10.29
N PRO A 78 8.45 4.81 -11.55
CA PRO A 78 7.54 4.86 -12.68
C PRO A 78 6.37 3.87 -12.52
N THR A 79 5.17 4.24 -12.95
CA THR A 79 4.00 3.34 -12.88
C THR A 79 4.19 2.06 -13.70
N ALA A 80 4.98 2.13 -14.77
CA ALA A 80 5.31 0.99 -15.63
C ALA A 80 6.12 -0.10 -14.89
N THR A 81 6.98 0.28 -13.95
CA THR A 81 7.87 -0.67 -13.26
C THR A 81 7.22 -1.33 -12.04
N LEU A 82 6.11 -0.77 -11.53
CA LEU A 82 5.39 -1.32 -10.37
C LEU A 82 4.94 -2.78 -10.56
N LYS A 83 4.51 -3.14 -11.77
CA LYS A 83 4.11 -4.52 -12.09
C LYS A 83 5.30 -5.48 -11.98
N ASN A 84 6.41 -5.12 -12.63
CA ASN A 84 7.64 -5.91 -12.62
C ASN A 84 8.20 -6.08 -11.20
N ILE A 85 8.13 -5.02 -10.37
CA ILE A 85 8.53 -5.06 -8.96
C ILE A 85 7.63 -6.05 -8.21
N THR A 86 6.30 -5.94 -8.36
CA THR A 86 5.36 -6.83 -7.66
C THR A 86 5.58 -8.29 -8.04
N ASP A 87 5.80 -8.56 -9.33
CA ASP A 87 6.05 -9.91 -9.84
C ASP A 87 7.36 -10.49 -9.29
N HIS A 88 8.43 -9.68 -9.21
CA HIS A 88 9.69 -10.11 -8.62
C HIS A 88 9.52 -10.50 -7.14
N LEU A 89 8.76 -9.70 -6.38
CA LEU A 89 8.56 -9.90 -4.94
C LEU A 89 7.57 -11.00 -4.61
N SER A 90 6.68 -11.33 -5.54
CA SER A 90 5.81 -12.51 -5.42
C SER A 90 6.55 -13.84 -5.57
N ARG A 91 7.79 -13.83 -6.08
CA ARG A 91 8.64 -15.02 -6.25
C ARG A 91 9.61 -15.23 -5.09
N ASP A 92 9.84 -14.20 -4.29
CA ASP A 92 10.73 -14.26 -3.14
C ASP A 92 10.07 -15.03 -1.99
N THR A 93 10.68 -16.14 -1.59
CA THR A 93 10.14 -17.03 -0.56
C THR A 93 10.05 -16.40 0.82
N ASP A 94 10.85 -15.36 1.08
CA ASP A 94 10.88 -14.69 2.39
C ASP A 94 9.74 -13.67 2.55
N VAL A 95 9.05 -13.34 1.44
CA VAL A 95 7.94 -12.40 1.38
C VAL A 95 6.62 -13.17 1.40
N ILE A 96 5.78 -12.95 2.42
CA ILE A 96 4.43 -13.55 2.45
C ILE A 96 3.49 -12.81 1.51
N ARG A 97 3.51 -11.48 1.61
CA ARG A 97 2.53 -10.64 0.95
C ARG A 97 3.16 -9.32 0.49
N PRO A 98 3.40 -9.16 -0.81
CA PRO A 98 3.73 -7.88 -1.41
C PRO A 98 2.48 -7.00 -1.48
N THR A 99 2.49 -5.76 -0.97
CA THR A 99 1.38 -4.81 -1.16
C THR A 99 1.91 -3.42 -1.49
N ILE A 100 1.58 -2.91 -2.67
CA ILE A 100 1.90 -1.54 -3.10
C ILE A 100 0.67 -0.66 -2.92
N VAL A 101 0.83 0.43 -2.18
CA VAL A 101 -0.20 1.46 -2.02
C VAL A 101 0.37 2.82 -2.43
N LYS A 102 -0.51 3.75 -2.82
CA LYS A 102 -0.09 5.14 -2.97
C LYS A 102 0.31 5.67 -1.60
N HIS A 103 1.38 6.47 -1.55
CA HIS A 103 1.81 7.05 -0.29
C HIS A 103 0.71 8.01 0.22
N PRO A 104 0.23 7.91 1.47
CA PRO A 104 -0.89 8.72 1.96
C PRO A 104 -0.63 10.23 1.84
N LEU A 105 0.62 10.67 2.05
CA LEU A 105 1.06 12.06 1.84
C LEU A 105 1.01 12.56 0.38
N THR A 106 0.67 11.73 -0.61
CA THR A 106 0.40 12.21 -1.99
C THR A 106 -1.02 12.71 -2.15
N GLN A 107 -1.92 12.39 -1.22
CA GLN A 107 -3.29 12.84 -1.26
C GLN A 107 -3.40 14.09 -0.38
N GLU A 108 -3.80 15.20 -0.99
CA GLU A 108 -4.12 16.40 -0.25
C GLU A 108 -5.29 16.12 0.69
N VAL A 109 -5.09 16.39 1.97
CA VAL A 109 -6.13 16.27 2.98
C VAL A 109 -7.05 17.46 2.80
N LYS A 110 -8.24 17.23 2.26
CA LYS A 110 -9.27 18.27 2.19
C LYS A 110 -9.71 18.62 3.60
N GLU A 111 -9.89 19.90 3.86
CA GLU A 111 -10.47 20.37 5.12
C GLU A 111 -11.89 19.80 5.27
N CYS A 112 -12.16 19.22 6.44
CA CYS A 112 -13.47 18.69 6.77
C CYS A 112 -14.29 19.79 7.45
N GLU A 113 -15.27 20.36 6.75
CA GLU A 113 -16.20 21.37 7.30
C GLU A 113 -17.20 20.79 8.32
N GLY A 114 -17.17 19.46 8.54
CA GLY A 114 -18.08 18.77 9.45
C GLY A 114 -19.37 18.31 8.77
N ILE A 115 -20.34 17.87 9.57
CA ILE A 115 -21.65 17.45 9.05
C ILE A 115 -22.44 18.71 8.74
N VAL A 116 -22.68 18.98 7.46
CA VAL A 116 -23.61 20.03 7.03
C VAL A 116 -25.03 19.50 7.18
N PRO A 117 -25.88 20.08 8.05
CA PRO A 117 -27.27 19.64 8.18
C PRO A 117 -28.00 19.91 6.86
N THR A 118 -28.41 18.84 6.18
CA THR A 118 -29.18 18.93 4.94
C THR A 118 -30.65 19.19 5.26
N PRO A 119 -31.24 20.31 4.78
CA PRO A 119 -32.65 20.57 4.96
C PRO A 119 -33.51 19.55 4.21
N LEU A 120 -34.73 19.31 4.71
CA LEU A 120 -35.74 18.51 4.00
C LEU A 120 -36.10 19.22 2.68
N GLU A 121 -36.19 18.46 1.59
CA GLU A 121 -36.54 19.01 0.28
C GLU A 121 -38.04 19.32 0.24
N ASP A 122 -38.40 20.58 0.43
CA ASP A 122 -39.79 21.02 0.59
C ASP A 122 -40.63 21.03 -0.71
N LYS A 123 -40.03 20.76 -1.87
CA LYS A 123 -40.69 20.85 -3.19
C LYS A 123 -40.75 19.52 -3.95
N LEU A 124 -40.80 18.41 -3.23
CA LEU A 124 -40.90 17.07 -3.83
C LEU A 124 -42.26 16.81 -4.52
N TYR A 125 -43.32 17.56 -4.16
CA TYR A 125 -44.67 17.36 -4.71
C TYR A 125 -45.37 18.67 -5.05
N PHE A 126 -46.10 18.69 -6.16
CA PHE A 126 -46.97 19.81 -6.53
C PHE A 126 -48.14 19.96 -5.54
N PRO A 127 -48.49 21.19 -5.12
CA PRO A 127 -49.61 21.42 -4.22
C PRO A 127 -50.92 21.01 -4.91
N LYS A 128 -51.46 19.84 -4.55
CA LYS A 128 -52.80 19.40 -4.98
C LYS A 128 -53.85 20.12 -4.13
N LYS A 129 -54.76 20.86 -4.77
CA LYS A 129 -55.94 21.45 -4.11
C LYS A 129 -56.81 20.31 -3.55
N LYS A 130 -56.90 20.20 -2.22
CA LYS A 130 -57.92 19.36 -1.57
C LYS A 130 -59.25 20.12 -1.61
N LYS A 131 -60.29 19.45 -2.09
CA LYS A 131 -61.68 19.94 -2.12
C LYS A 131 -62.25 20.06 -0.72
#